data_AF-A0A970KJB7-F1
#
_entry.id   AF-A0A970KJB7-F1
#
_cell.length_a   1.000
_cell.length_b   1.000
_cell.length_c   1.000
_cell.angle_alpha   90.00
_cell.angle_beta   90.00
_cell.angle_gamma   90.00
#
_symmetry.space_group_name_H-M   'P 1'
#
loop_
_entity.id
_entity.type
_entity.pdbx_description
1 polymer ?
#
loop_
_entity_poly.entity_id
_entity_poly.type
_entity_poly.pdbx_seq_one_letter_code
_entity_poly.pdbx_strand_id
1 'polypeptide(L)'
;MEYTRNNNENIIVLFKELVEDLLPLLHIEDIILITDSQLVLMDYYYTGNLKKNIIFDTGVVFSPDSLGTNALSLARELKEPVYLEPENHYILFFKKWFSLAVPLVVDDNILAVLGIFVKSINKEMFVLLKLCAELICSKLKLCNHYSDVEIQLTDNQKVILEYLIMGFKEQAIAQKLNFSIHNIKYHKRN
;
A
#
# COMPACT_ATOMS: atom_id res chain seq x y z
N MET A 1 -14.86 -6.66 11.63
CA MET A 1 -14.17 -7.66 10.76
C MET A 1 -14.17 -7.22 9.30
N GLU A 2 -15.24 -6.66 8.74
CA GLU A 2 -15.25 -6.11 7.35
C GLU A 2 -14.32 -4.90 7.16
N TYR A 3 -14.31 -3.95 8.10
CA TYR A 3 -13.48 -2.72 8.01
C TYR A 3 -11.97 -3.02 7.91
N THR A 4 -11.48 -3.99 8.68
CA THR A 4 -10.07 -4.42 8.65
C THR A 4 -9.72 -5.13 7.34
N ARG A 5 -10.68 -5.85 6.74
CA ARG A 5 -10.48 -6.60 5.50
C ARG A 5 -10.40 -5.65 4.28
N ASN A 6 -11.25 -4.64 4.24
CA ASN A 6 -11.26 -3.62 3.18
C ASN A 6 -9.97 -2.77 3.20
N ASN A 7 -9.47 -2.41 4.40
CA ASN A 7 -8.22 -1.66 4.51
C ASN A 7 -7.01 -2.48 4.03
N ASN A 8 -6.96 -3.78 4.33
CA ASN A 8 -5.87 -4.63 3.85
C ASN A 8 -5.87 -4.78 2.32
N GLU A 9 -7.04 -4.89 1.69
CA GLU A 9 -7.16 -4.92 0.23
C GLU A 9 -6.65 -3.62 -0.41
N ASN A 10 -7.06 -2.46 0.12
CA ASN A 10 -6.55 -1.17 -0.35
C ASN A 10 -5.04 -1.04 -0.16
N ILE A 11 -4.50 -1.46 0.99
CA ILE A 11 -3.06 -1.43 1.26
C ILE A 11 -2.30 -2.29 0.25
N ILE A 12 -2.79 -3.51 -0.04
CA ILE A 12 -2.16 -4.39 -1.03
C ILE A 12 -2.18 -3.75 -2.42
N VAL A 13 -3.30 -3.17 -2.85
CA VAL A 13 -3.38 -2.49 -4.16
C VAL A 13 -2.37 -1.35 -4.25
N LEU A 14 -2.33 -0.48 -3.25
CA LEU A 14 -1.38 0.64 -3.20
C LEU A 14 0.07 0.18 -3.14
N PHE A 15 0.35 -0.91 -2.43
CA PHE A 15 1.66 -1.53 -2.39
C PHE A 15 2.08 -2.07 -3.75
N LYS A 16 1.18 -2.71 -4.50
CA LYS A 16 1.47 -3.21 -5.85
C LYS A 16 1.82 -2.09 -6.82
N GLU A 17 1.01 -1.03 -6.84
CA GLU A 17 1.30 0.19 -7.64
C GLU A 17 2.69 0.74 -7.31
N LEU A 18 3.00 0.85 -6.01
CA LEU A 18 4.29 1.34 -5.54
C LEU A 18 5.46 0.46 -5.99
N VAL A 19 5.29 -0.86 -5.90
CA VAL A 19 6.33 -1.82 -6.27
C VAL A 19 6.64 -1.75 -7.77
N GLU A 20 5.64 -1.55 -8.63
CA GLU A 20 5.88 -1.38 -10.07
C GLU A 20 6.86 -0.25 -10.37
N ASP A 21 6.77 0.86 -9.63
CA ASP A 21 7.68 2.01 -9.75
C ASP A 21 9.04 1.75 -9.08
N LEU A 22 9.07 0.97 -7.99
CA LEU A 22 10.30 0.73 -7.22
C LEU A 22 11.18 -0.38 -7.75
N LEU A 23 10.61 -1.43 -8.36
CA LEU A 23 11.36 -2.60 -8.84
C LEU A 23 12.57 -2.24 -9.71
N PRO A 24 12.50 -1.26 -10.64
CA PRO A 24 13.65 -0.85 -11.43
C PRO A 24 14.80 -0.20 -10.63
N LEU A 25 14.51 0.30 -9.43
CA LEU A 25 15.47 0.98 -8.55
C LEU A 25 16.14 0.02 -7.56
N LEU A 26 15.59 -1.18 -7.38
CA LEU A 26 16.11 -2.19 -6.47
C LEU A 26 17.33 -2.91 -7.06
N HIS A 27 18.29 -3.25 -6.20
CA HIS A 27 19.44 -4.06 -6.59
C HIS A 27 19.03 -5.53 -6.75
N ILE A 28 19.90 -6.33 -7.36
CA ILE A 28 19.70 -7.78 -7.48
C ILE A 28 19.68 -8.38 -6.08
N GLU A 29 18.70 -9.26 -5.86
CA GLU A 29 18.44 -9.91 -4.58
C GLU A 29 17.87 -8.98 -3.50
N ASP A 30 17.23 -7.86 -3.80
CA ASP A 30 16.49 -7.12 -2.77
C ASP A 30 15.08 -7.71 -2.58
N ILE A 31 14.52 -7.59 -1.38
CA ILE A 31 13.15 -8.01 -1.05
C ILE A 31 12.40 -6.81 -0.50
N ILE A 32 11.28 -6.44 -1.11
CA ILE A 32 10.34 -5.46 -0.57
C ILE A 32 9.06 -6.17 -0.16
N LEU A 33 8.49 -5.81 0.99
CA LEU A 33 7.33 -6.50 1.53
C LEU A 33 6.44 -5.58 2.34
N ILE A 34 5.19 -6.01 2.54
CA ILE A 34 4.24 -5.31 3.40
C ILE A 34 3.49 -6.27 4.32
N THR A 35 3.30 -5.85 5.57
CA THR A 35 2.58 -6.60 6.60
C THR A 35 1.35 -5.84 7.06
N ASP A 36 0.40 -6.53 7.68
CA ASP A 36 -0.71 -5.88 8.38
C ASP A 36 -0.30 -5.30 9.75
N SER A 37 -1.25 -4.71 10.47
CA SER A 37 -1.04 -4.17 11.84
C SER A 37 -0.56 -5.19 12.89
N GLN A 38 -0.69 -6.49 12.61
CA GLN A 38 -0.25 -7.60 13.47
C GLN A 38 1.02 -8.27 12.95
N LEU A 39 1.70 -7.66 11.97
CA LEU A 39 2.91 -8.18 11.32
C LEU A 39 2.68 -9.45 10.48
N VAL A 40 1.44 -9.74 10.08
CA VAL A 40 1.16 -10.82 9.13
C VAL A 40 1.58 -10.35 7.75
N LEU A 41 2.46 -11.10 7.08
CA LEU A 41 2.91 -10.80 5.73
C LEU A 41 1.74 -10.87 4.75
N MET A 42 1.42 -9.75 4.11
CA MET A 42 0.32 -9.66 3.16
C MET A 42 0.80 -9.90 1.73
N ASP A 43 1.92 -9.28 1.34
CA ASP A 43 2.50 -9.42 0.01
C ASP A 43 3.99 -9.06 0.02
N TYR A 44 4.73 -9.57 -0.96
CA TYR A 44 6.16 -9.29 -1.12
C TYR A 44 6.63 -9.49 -2.56
N TYR A 45 7.68 -8.77 -2.90
CA TYR A 45 8.36 -8.83 -4.18
C TYR A 45 9.85 -8.95 -3.96
N TYR A 46 10.53 -9.61 -4.89
CA TYR A 46 11.98 -9.75 -4.86
C TYR A 46 12.54 -9.56 -6.26
N THR A 47 13.79 -9.12 -6.33
CA THR A 47 14.54 -9.04 -7.58
C THR A 47 15.46 -10.24 -7.77
N GLY A 48 15.82 -10.54 -9.02
CA GLY A 48 16.75 -11.63 -9.34
C GLY A 48 16.20 -13.03 -9.03
N ASN A 49 17.09 -13.98 -8.75
CA ASN A 49 16.78 -15.40 -8.60
C ASN A 49 16.51 -15.84 -7.15
N LEU A 50 16.12 -14.92 -6.27
CA LEU A 50 15.90 -15.18 -4.84
C LEU A 50 14.82 -16.23 -4.53
N LYS A 51 13.90 -16.49 -5.46
CA LYS A 51 12.73 -17.36 -5.25
C LYS A 51 13.06 -18.71 -4.60
N LYS A 52 14.22 -19.29 -4.90
CA LYS A 52 14.61 -20.61 -4.39
C LYS A 52 15.07 -20.63 -2.92
N ASN A 53 15.33 -19.46 -2.32
CA ASN A 53 15.98 -19.35 -1.02
C ASN A 53 15.15 -18.59 0.03
N ILE A 54 13.97 -18.06 -0.32
CA ILE A 54 13.12 -17.36 0.66
C ILE A 54 12.49 -18.38 1.62
N ILE A 55 12.55 -18.10 2.93
CA ILE A 55 12.08 -18.99 4.00
C ILE A 55 10.67 -18.65 4.53
N PHE A 56 10.01 -17.68 3.93
CA PHE A 56 8.70 -17.18 4.33
C PHE A 56 7.79 -17.03 3.12
N ASP A 57 6.49 -17.01 3.37
CA ASP A 57 5.46 -16.74 2.37
C ASP A 57 4.34 -15.92 3.01
N THR A 58 3.40 -15.45 2.21
CA THR A 58 2.21 -14.73 2.70
C THR A 58 1.52 -15.49 3.85
N GLY A 59 1.06 -14.74 4.85
CA GLY A 59 0.49 -15.29 6.09
C GLY A 59 1.50 -15.54 7.22
N VAL A 60 2.81 -15.51 6.95
CA VAL A 60 3.83 -15.61 8.02
C VAL A 60 3.81 -14.35 8.90
N VAL A 61 3.94 -14.53 10.21
CA VAL A 61 3.98 -13.43 11.18
C VAL A 61 5.43 -13.01 11.46
N PHE A 62 5.74 -11.73 11.29
CA PHE A 62 7.06 -11.14 11.56
C PHE A 62 7.22 -10.67 13.02
N SER A 63 6.60 -11.36 13.97
CA SER A 63 6.73 -11.06 15.41
C SER A 63 8.05 -11.61 15.98
N PRO A 64 8.50 -11.10 17.14
CA PRO A 64 9.65 -11.66 17.84
C PRO A 64 9.52 -13.15 18.15
N ASP A 65 8.31 -13.62 18.48
CA ASP A 65 8.07 -15.04 18.81
C ASP A 65 8.14 -15.97 17.59
N SER A 66 7.91 -15.44 16.39
CA SER A 66 7.86 -16.20 15.14
C SER A 66 9.18 -16.09 14.36
N LEU A 67 9.61 -14.86 14.06
CA LEU A 67 10.80 -14.59 13.24
C LEU A 67 11.94 -13.89 14.00
N GLY A 68 11.85 -13.81 15.33
CA GLY A 68 12.83 -13.14 16.17
C GLY A 68 12.95 -11.63 15.87
N THR A 69 14.00 -11.01 16.40
CA THR A 69 14.27 -9.59 16.17
C THR A 69 14.46 -9.28 14.68
N ASN A 70 13.61 -8.39 14.16
CA ASN A 70 13.62 -7.91 12.78
C ASN A 70 13.09 -6.47 12.71
N ALA A 71 13.47 -5.71 11.67
CA ALA A 71 13.08 -4.30 11.56
C ALA A 71 11.56 -4.07 11.55
N LEU A 72 10.74 -4.99 11.01
CA LEU A 72 9.29 -4.83 10.96
C LEU A 72 8.69 -4.84 12.37
N SER A 73 9.09 -5.82 13.19
CA SER A 73 8.65 -5.89 14.59
C SER A 73 9.05 -4.67 15.41
N LEU A 74 10.31 -4.22 15.25
CA LEU A 74 10.82 -3.05 15.95
C LEU A 74 10.12 -1.76 15.50
N ALA A 75 9.91 -1.59 14.19
CA ALA A 75 9.22 -0.42 13.65
C ALA A 75 7.78 -0.30 14.16
N ARG A 76 7.07 -1.43 14.28
CA ARG A 76 5.73 -1.46 14.89
C ARG A 76 5.77 -1.11 16.38
N GLU A 77 6.70 -1.69 17.12
CA GLU A 77 6.82 -1.50 18.57
C GLU A 77 7.18 -0.05 18.92
N LEU A 78 8.17 0.51 18.24
CA LEU A 78 8.66 1.88 18.46
C LEU A 78 7.79 2.94 17.79
N LYS A 79 6.88 2.53 16.89
CA LYS A 79 6.05 3.41 16.05
C LYS A 79 6.88 4.39 15.21
N GLU A 80 8.07 3.99 14.82
CA GLU A 80 8.99 4.82 14.05
C GLU A 80 9.72 4.02 12.96
N PRO A 81 10.27 4.69 11.93
CA PRO A 81 11.14 4.03 10.96
C PRO A 81 12.36 3.40 11.61
N VAL A 82 12.60 2.12 11.36
CA VAL A 82 13.74 1.37 11.90
C VAL A 82 14.68 0.94 10.79
N TYR A 83 15.97 1.01 11.11
CA TYR A 83 17.06 0.38 10.37
C TYR A 83 17.71 -0.67 11.28
N LEU A 84 17.94 -1.86 10.75
CA LEU A 84 18.57 -2.96 11.46
C LEU A 84 19.70 -3.56 10.63
N GLU A 85 20.87 -3.68 11.27
CA GLU A 85 22.06 -4.29 10.69
C GLU A 85 21.96 -5.84 10.68
N PRO A 86 22.65 -6.52 9.74
CA PRO A 86 22.63 -7.97 9.61
C PRO A 86 22.86 -8.73 10.91
N GLU A 87 23.87 -8.33 11.69
CA GLU A 87 24.24 -8.94 12.96
C GLU A 87 23.13 -8.89 14.02
N ASN A 88 22.25 -7.91 13.94
CA ASN A 88 21.18 -7.66 14.91
C ASN A 88 19.90 -8.45 14.60
N HIS A 89 19.86 -9.16 13.47
CA HIS A 89 18.80 -10.12 13.20
C HIS A 89 18.95 -11.39 14.04
N TYR A 90 17.84 -11.88 14.59
CA TYR A 90 17.86 -13.14 15.34
C TYR A 90 18.03 -14.35 14.42
N ILE A 91 17.23 -14.44 13.34
CA ILE A 91 17.25 -15.58 12.42
C ILE A 91 18.45 -15.50 11.46
N LEU A 92 19.16 -16.63 11.34
CA LEU A 92 20.35 -16.80 10.49
C LEU A 92 20.12 -16.40 9.02
N PHE A 93 18.93 -16.67 8.47
CA PHE A 93 18.55 -16.26 7.12
C PHE A 93 18.67 -14.74 6.92
N PHE A 94 18.20 -13.94 7.90
CA PHE A 94 18.23 -12.49 7.85
C PHE A 94 19.59 -11.89 8.20
N LYS A 95 20.51 -12.65 8.80
CA LYS A 95 21.87 -12.18 9.18
C LYS A 95 22.81 -11.80 8.03
N LYS A 96 22.31 -11.80 6.78
CA LYS A 96 23.03 -11.37 5.58
C LYS A 96 22.39 -10.14 4.93
N TRP A 97 21.47 -9.49 5.64
CA TRP A 97 20.59 -8.47 5.11
C TRP A 97 20.56 -7.30 6.05
N PHE A 98 20.69 -6.10 5.51
CA PHE A 98 20.19 -4.92 6.16
C PHE A 98 18.68 -4.93 6.01
N SER A 99 17.94 -4.56 7.06
CA SER A 99 16.50 -4.37 6.95
C SER A 99 16.10 -2.96 7.36
N LEU A 100 15.19 -2.41 6.57
CA LEU A 100 14.58 -1.11 6.80
C LEU A 100 13.08 -1.35 6.90
N ALA A 101 12.43 -0.73 7.87
CA ALA A 101 10.99 -0.82 8.02
C ALA A 101 10.40 0.54 8.40
N VAL A 102 9.22 0.84 7.88
CA VAL A 102 8.47 2.06 8.15
C VAL A 102 7.03 1.68 8.49
N PRO A 103 6.52 2.06 9.68
CA PRO A 103 5.13 1.83 10.02
C PRO A 103 4.23 2.77 9.20
N LEU A 104 3.12 2.25 8.68
CA LEU A 104 2.09 3.04 8.00
C LEU A 104 1.09 3.56 9.03
N VAL A 105 1.23 4.83 9.41
CA VAL A 105 0.44 5.46 10.48
C VAL A 105 -0.63 6.36 9.88
N VAL A 106 -1.90 6.05 10.16
CA VAL A 106 -3.06 6.88 9.80
C VAL A 106 -3.86 7.14 11.08
N ASP A 107 -4.09 8.41 11.40
CA ASP A 107 -4.83 8.84 12.59
C ASP A 107 -4.36 8.14 13.88
N ASP A 108 -3.04 8.18 14.10
CA ASP A 108 -2.31 7.54 15.22
C ASP A 108 -2.38 6.00 15.30
N ASN A 109 -2.99 5.36 14.31
CA ASN A 109 -3.09 3.90 14.21
C ASN A 109 -2.11 3.35 13.17
N ILE A 110 -1.36 2.31 13.56
CA ILE A 110 -0.53 1.55 12.61
C ILE A 110 -1.45 0.59 11.85
N LEU A 111 -1.60 0.81 10.55
CA LEU A 111 -2.41 -0.05 9.69
C LEU A 111 -1.60 -1.21 9.12
N ALA A 112 -0.30 -0.99 8.88
CA ALA A 112 0.61 -1.91 8.24
C ALA A 112 2.06 -1.52 8.51
N VAL A 113 3.00 -2.39 8.18
CA VAL A 113 4.44 -2.06 8.18
C VAL A 113 5.02 -2.40 6.82
N LEU A 114 5.60 -1.40 6.17
CA LEU A 114 6.34 -1.54 4.92
C LEU A 114 7.80 -1.85 5.25
N GLY A 115 8.39 -2.86 4.60
CA GLY A 115 9.78 -3.22 4.84
C GLY A 115 10.54 -3.57 3.57
N ILE A 116 11.86 -3.46 3.66
CA ILE A 116 12.77 -3.89 2.62
C ILE A 116 14.01 -4.55 3.26
N PHE A 117 14.48 -5.64 2.66
CA PHE A 117 15.71 -6.34 2.99
C PHE A 117 16.67 -6.18 1.81
N VAL A 118 17.86 -5.65 2.09
CA VAL A 118 18.88 -5.34 1.06
C VAL A 118 20.25 -5.89 1.45
N LYS A 119 21.06 -6.25 0.46
CA LYS A 119 22.43 -6.77 0.70
C LYS A 119 23.43 -5.68 1.09
N SER A 120 23.22 -4.47 0.57
CA SER A 120 24.10 -3.33 0.79
C SER A 120 23.29 -2.10 1.19
N ILE A 121 23.81 -1.33 2.13
CA ILE A 121 23.17 -0.09 2.57
C ILE A 121 23.18 0.92 1.43
N ASN A 122 22.01 1.48 1.18
CA ASN A 122 21.81 2.68 0.39
C ASN A 122 20.95 3.63 1.25
N LYS A 123 21.51 4.75 1.72
CA LYS A 123 20.79 5.66 2.65
C LYS A 123 19.61 6.33 1.96
N GLU A 124 19.74 6.54 0.65
CA GLU A 124 18.70 7.05 -0.22
C GLU A 124 17.51 6.09 -0.28
N MET A 125 17.75 4.78 -0.19
CA MET A 125 16.69 3.76 -0.09
C MET A 125 15.83 3.94 1.17
N PHE A 126 16.42 4.32 2.30
CA PHE A 126 15.64 4.57 3.52
C PHE A 126 14.74 5.81 3.38
N VAL A 127 15.25 6.87 2.74
CA VAL A 127 14.47 8.07 2.45
C VAL A 127 13.34 7.73 1.48
N LEU A 128 13.63 6.97 0.43
CA LEU A 128 12.63 6.51 -0.53
C LEU A 128 11.54 5.70 0.15
N LEU A 129 11.90 4.73 1.00
CA LEU A 129 10.95 3.90 1.74
C LEU A 129 10.02 4.74 2.64
N LYS A 130 10.55 5.79 3.29
CA LYS A 130 9.74 6.74 4.06
C LYS A 130 8.76 7.51 3.18
N LEU A 131 9.22 8.01 2.02
CA LEU A 131 8.34 8.70 1.08
C LEU A 131 7.24 7.77 0.54
N CYS A 132 7.57 6.52 0.26
CA CYS A 132 6.61 5.49 -0.15
C CYS A 132 5.56 5.24 0.93
N ALA A 133 5.98 5.12 2.19
CA ALA A 133 5.07 4.97 3.32
C ALA A 133 4.13 6.17 3.47
N GLU A 134 4.65 7.40 3.39
CA GLU A 134 3.84 8.63 3.46
C GLU A 134 2.85 8.73 2.30
N LEU A 135 3.25 8.33 1.09
CA LEU A 135 2.37 8.29 -0.08
C LEU A 135 1.22 7.31 0.12
N ILE A 136 1.51 6.09 0.60
CA ILE A 136 0.47 5.09 0.90
C ILE A 136 -0.47 5.63 1.98
N CYS A 137 0.06 6.18 3.09
CA CYS A 137 -0.76 6.73 4.17
C CYS A 137 -1.65 7.88 3.68
N SER A 138 -1.13 8.75 2.83
CA SER A 138 -1.88 9.87 2.24
C SER A 138 -3.02 9.37 1.35
N LYS A 139 -2.77 8.37 0.50
CA LYS A 139 -3.82 7.74 -0.32
C LYS A 139 -4.87 7.03 0.54
N LEU A 140 -4.46 6.32 1.59
CA LEU A 140 -5.37 5.65 2.52
C LEU A 140 -6.26 6.63 3.28
N LYS A 141 -5.72 7.77 3.73
CA LYS A 141 -6.52 8.84 4.35
C LYS A 141 -7.61 9.35 3.42
N LEU A 142 -7.28 9.54 2.13
CA LEU A 142 -8.27 9.94 1.13
C LEU A 142 -9.33 8.83 0.95
N CYS A 143 -8.93 7.58 0.77
CA CYS A 143 -9.84 6.45 0.64
C CYS A 143 -10.81 6.35 1.84
N ASN A 144 -10.29 6.45 3.07
CA ASN A 144 -11.10 6.42 4.28
C ASN A 144 -12.08 7.60 4.34
N HIS A 145 -11.62 8.79 3.96
CA HIS A 145 -12.47 9.97 3.95
C HIS A 145 -13.60 9.86 2.92
N TYR A 146 -13.35 9.26 1.75
CA TYR A 146 -14.38 9.03 0.73
C TYR A 146 -15.28 7.82 1.04
N SER A 147 -14.78 6.79 1.74
CA SER A 147 -15.62 5.64 2.15
C SER A 147 -16.60 5.99 3.26
N ASP A 148 -16.30 6.99 4.09
CA ASP A 148 -17.24 7.54 5.07
C ASP A 148 -18.37 8.36 4.42
N VAL A 149 -18.22 8.75 3.14
CA VAL A 149 -19.28 9.36 2.36
C VAL A 149 -19.94 8.26 1.53
N GLU A 150 -21.06 7.73 2.00
CA GLU A 150 -21.87 6.79 1.24
C GLU A 150 -22.53 7.52 0.05
N ILE A 151 -21.77 7.79 -1.02
CA ILE A 151 -22.27 8.42 -2.24
C ILE A 151 -23.01 7.37 -3.05
N GLN A 152 -24.31 7.21 -2.78
CA GLN A 152 -25.18 6.44 -3.65
C GLN A 152 -25.52 7.26 -4.90
N LEU A 153 -24.81 6.99 -6.00
CA LEU A 153 -25.19 7.51 -7.30
C LEU A 153 -26.51 6.88 -7.75
N THR A 154 -27.47 7.73 -8.11
CA THR A 154 -28.67 7.31 -8.85
C THR A 154 -28.29 6.68 -10.19
N ASP A 155 -29.16 5.85 -10.74
CA ASP A 155 -28.92 5.22 -12.04
C ASP A 155 -28.66 6.26 -13.15
N ASN A 156 -29.35 7.41 -13.08
CA ASN A 156 -29.12 8.52 -14.00
C ASN A 156 -27.73 9.13 -13.85
N GLN A 157 -27.23 9.32 -12.62
CA GLN A 157 -25.88 9.86 -12.39
C GLN A 157 -24.80 8.90 -12.89
N LYS A 158 -24.98 7.58 -12.71
CA LYS A 158 -24.05 6.56 -13.24
C LYS A 158 -23.94 6.63 -14.75
N VAL A 159 -25.07 6.65 -15.45
CA VAL A 159 -25.10 6.71 -16.92
C VAL A 159 -24.53 8.04 -17.44
N ILE A 160 -24.79 9.15 -16.76
CA ILE A 160 -24.19 10.45 -17.11
C ILE A 160 -22.67 10.41 -16.93
N LEU A 161 -22.17 9.82 -15.84
CA LEU A 161 -20.74 9.69 -15.56
C LEU A 161 -20.04 8.82 -16.62
N GLU A 162 -20.64 7.69 -17.01
CA GLU A 162 -20.12 6.84 -18.09
C GLU A 162 -19.92 7.62 -19.39
N TYR A 163 -20.92 8.40 -19.81
CA TYR A 163 -20.79 9.21 -21.02
C TYR A 163 -19.75 10.34 -20.90
N LEU A 164 -19.57 10.91 -19.71
CA LEU A 164 -18.51 11.89 -19.49
C LEU A 164 -17.11 11.27 -19.61
N ILE A 165 -16.91 10.07 -19.05
CA ILE A 165 -15.65 9.31 -19.16
C ILE A 165 -15.35 8.96 -20.62
N MET A 166 -16.39 8.64 -21.40
CA MET A 166 -16.29 8.41 -22.84
C MET A 166 -16.06 9.70 -23.66
N GLY A 167 -15.97 10.87 -23.02
CA GLY A 167 -15.66 12.15 -23.66
C GLY A 167 -16.85 12.87 -24.31
N PHE A 168 -18.08 12.46 -24.03
CA PHE A 168 -19.27 13.14 -24.57
C PHE A 168 -19.46 14.52 -23.93
N LYS A 169 -19.81 15.51 -24.76
CA LYS A 169 -20.21 16.85 -24.29
C LYS A 169 -21.61 16.81 -23.67
N GLU A 170 -21.86 17.66 -22.67
CA GLU A 170 -23.14 17.74 -21.94
C GLU A 170 -24.38 17.79 -22.86
N GLN A 171 -24.28 18.51 -23.98
CA GLN A 171 -25.33 18.60 -25.00
C GLN A 171 -25.63 17.24 -25.67
N ALA A 172 -24.59 16.47 -25.96
CA ALA A 172 -24.73 15.14 -26.57
C ALA A 172 -25.29 14.12 -25.57
N ILE A 173 -24.91 14.23 -24.29
CA ILE A 173 -25.45 13.41 -23.20
C ILE A 173 -26.94 13.72 -23.00
N ALA A 174 -27.30 15.01 -22.95
CA ALA A 174 -28.69 15.47 -22.84
C ALA A 174 -29.57 14.90 -23.96
N GLN A 175 -29.07 14.94 -25.20
CA GLN A 175 -29.77 14.35 -26.35
C GLN A 175 -29.88 12.82 -26.24
N LYS A 176 -28.81 12.11 -25.85
CA LYS A 176 -28.83 10.64 -25.72
C LYS A 176 -29.77 10.15 -24.63
N LEU A 177 -29.86 10.86 -23.50
CA LEU A 177 -30.70 10.51 -22.36
C LEU A 177 -32.10 11.13 -22.42
N ASN A 178 -32.40 11.90 -23.48
CA ASN A 178 -33.62 12.70 -23.60
C ASN A 178 -33.87 13.61 -22.37
N PHE A 179 -32.78 14.14 -21.80
CA PHE A 179 -32.78 15.05 -20.67
C PHE A 179 -32.54 16.48 -21.15
N SER A 180 -32.92 17.47 -20.34
CA SER A 180 -32.47 18.84 -20.58
C SER A 180 -31.00 18.99 -20.17
N ILE A 181 -30.28 19.90 -20.81
CA ILE A 181 -28.90 20.25 -20.40
C ILE A 181 -28.87 20.69 -18.93
N HIS A 182 -29.93 21.34 -18.45
CA HIS A 182 -30.04 21.74 -17.04
C HIS A 182 -30.11 20.53 -16.11
N ASN A 183 -30.81 19.47 -16.51
CA ASN A 183 -30.91 18.22 -15.76
C ASN A 183 -29.55 17.49 -15.70
N ILE A 184 -28.80 17.47 -16.81
CA ILE A 184 -27.41 16.96 -16.82
C ILE A 184 -26.53 17.76 -15.85
N LYS A 185 -26.63 19.09 -15.86
CA LYS A 185 -25.86 19.96 -14.95
C LYS A 185 -26.25 19.77 -13.48
N TYR A 186 -27.53 19.52 -13.21
CA TYR A 186 -28.03 19.24 -11.87
C TYR A 186 -27.43 17.94 -11.31
N HIS A 187 -27.51 16.84 -12.08
CA HIS A 187 -26.96 15.54 -11.69
C HIS A 187 -25.42 15.48 -11.68
N LYS A 188 -24.73 16.45 -12.29
CA LYS A 188 -23.27 16.57 -12.17
C LYS A 188 -22.85 17.27 -10.88
N ARG A 189 -23.75 18.05 -10.28
CA ARG A 189 -23.44 18.99 -9.19
C ARG A 189 -23.91 18.48 -7.82
N ASN A 190 -24.91 17.61 -7.80
CA ASN A 190 -25.43 16.86 -6.67
C ASN A 190 -25.29 15.37 -6.94
#